data_AF-A0A7S2LQT2-F1
#
_entry.id   AF-A0A7S2LQT2-F1
#
_cell.length_a   1.000
_cell.length_b   1.000
_cell.length_c   1.000
_cell.angle_alpha   90.00
_cell.angle_beta   90.00
_cell.angle_gamma   90.00
#
_symmetry.space_group_name_H-M   'P 1'
#
loop_
_entity.id
_entity.type
_entity.pdbx_description
1 polymer ?
#
loop_
_entity_poly.entity_id
_entity_poly.type
_entity_poly.pdbx_seq_one_letter_code
_entity_poly.pdbx_strand_id
1 'polypeptide(L)'
;LEERVVHTRHSDAPRAEGSSVPFPSDWVRDQPSWGLARIGRGRTDATGAGVHVYVLDSGIDAGHAEFGGRVVPTLDLASDGTLIECRPGDSDCAVDRNGHGTIVASLVGGRTWGVAP
;
A
#
# COMPACT_ATOMS: atom_id res chain seq x y z
N LEU A 1 -6.57 6.32 19.51
CA LEU A 1 -6.10 5.89 18.17
C LEU A 1 -4.92 4.98 18.46
N GLU A 2 -4.94 3.75 17.97
CA GLU A 2 -3.82 2.80 18.09
C GLU A 2 -2.92 3.00 16.87
N GLU A 3 -1.61 2.88 17.07
CA GLU A 3 -0.60 3.04 16.02
C GLU A 3 -0.02 1.66 15.71
N ARG A 4 -0.04 1.23 14.46
CA ARG A 4 0.34 -0.12 14.04
C ARG A 4 1.18 0.02 12.79
N VAL A 5 2.32 -0.68 12.76
CA VAL A 5 3.27 -0.65 11.66
C VAL A 5 3.18 -1.95 10.89
N VAL A 6 3.00 -1.82 9.59
CA VAL A 6 2.92 -2.96 8.68
C VAL A 6 3.66 -2.57 7.40
N HIS A 7 4.43 -3.50 6.84
CA HIS A 7 5.16 -3.24 5.61
C HIS A 7 4.52 -3.94 4.41
N THR A 8 4.46 -3.26 3.27
CA THR A 8 4.14 -3.88 1.98
C THR A 8 5.42 -4.22 1.23
N ARG A 9 5.50 -5.38 0.55
CA ARG A 9 6.63 -5.77 -0.32
C ARG A 9 6.11 -6.15 -1.72
N HIS A 10 6.77 -5.73 -2.79
CA HIS A 10 6.43 -6.13 -4.18
C HIS A 10 7.69 -6.64 -4.92
N SER A 11 7.59 -7.68 -5.77
CA SER A 11 8.76 -8.34 -6.42
C SER A 11 8.76 -8.36 -7.97
N ASP A 12 9.90 -7.92 -8.52
CA ASP A 12 10.61 -8.00 -9.82
C ASP A 12 9.99 -7.65 -11.21
N ALA A 13 10.55 -6.59 -11.83
CA ALA A 13 10.78 -6.36 -13.29
C ALA A 13 11.74 -5.14 -13.50
N PRO A 14 12.45 -5.00 -14.65
CA PRO A 14 13.52 -4.01 -14.84
C PRO A 14 13.03 -2.58 -15.18
N ARG A 15 13.93 -1.61 -14.95
CA ARG A 15 13.72 -0.15 -15.06
C ARG A 15 13.56 0.34 -16.51
N ALA A 16 12.71 1.35 -16.71
CA ALA A 16 12.69 2.18 -17.90
C ALA A 16 12.77 3.68 -17.53
N GLU A 17 13.56 4.45 -18.29
CA GLU A 17 13.77 5.90 -18.14
C GLU A 17 12.68 6.70 -18.88
N GLY A 18 12.20 7.79 -18.29
CA GLY A 18 11.01 8.52 -18.75
C GLY A 18 11.28 9.84 -19.47
N SER A 19 10.45 10.14 -20.47
CA SER A 19 10.26 11.48 -21.06
C SER A 19 8.79 11.91 -20.95
N SER A 20 8.53 13.16 -20.57
CA SER A 20 7.20 13.72 -20.32
C SER A 20 6.41 14.06 -21.60
N VAL A 21 5.14 13.62 -21.67
CA VAL A 21 4.18 13.98 -22.74
C VAL A 21 2.88 14.60 -22.16
N PRO A 22 2.13 15.40 -22.97
CA PRO A 22 0.92 16.13 -22.56
C PRO A 22 -0.19 15.18 -22.06
N PHE A 23 -1.26 15.71 -21.45
CA PHE A 23 -2.39 14.89 -20.93
C PHE A 23 -3.51 14.76 -21.98
N PRO A 24 -3.58 13.70 -22.81
CA PRO A 24 -4.81 13.37 -23.51
C PRO A 24 -5.84 12.74 -22.54
N SER A 25 -7.11 12.89 -22.91
CA SER A 25 -8.29 12.57 -22.10
C SER A 25 -8.62 11.07 -21.99
N ASP A 26 -7.86 10.24 -22.70
CA ASP A 26 -7.87 8.77 -22.67
C ASP A 26 -7.25 8.21 -21.37
N TRP A 27 -6.18 8.82 -20.84
CA TRP A 27 -5.51 8.35 -19.61
C TRP A 27 -6.34 8.46 -18.32
N VAL A 28 -7.37 9.30 -18.30
CA VAL A 28 -8.30 9.41 -17.16
C VAL A 28 -9.25 8.21 -17.13
N ARG A 29 -9.50 7.55 -18.27
CA ARG A 29 -10.48 6.45 -18.36
C ARG A 29 -9.93 5.10 -17.91
N ASP A 30 -8.61 4.91 -17.97
CA ASP A 30 -7.93 3.65 -17.62
C ASP A 30 -7.39 3.60 -16.19
N GLN A 31 -7.64 4.62 -15.38
CA GLN A 31 -7.25 4.61 -13.97
C GLN A 31 -8.47 4.41 -13.07
N PRO A 32 -8.33 3.64 -11.97
CA PRO A 32 -9.46 3.32 -11.11
C PRO A 32 -10.06 4.56 -10.43
N SER A 33 -9.27 5.64 -10.28
CA SER A 33 -9.74 6.90 -9.73
C SER A 33 -9.13 8.11 -10.44
N TRP A 34 -9.83 9.24 -10.35
CA TRP A 34 -9.31 10.54 -10.81
C TRP A 34 -7.96 10.89 -10.16
N GLY A 35 -7.78 10.56 -8.88
CA GLY A 35 -6.54 10.85 -8.15
C GLY A 35 -5.33 10.17 -8.77
N LEU A 36 -5.46 8.88 -9.10
CA LEU A 36 -4.38 8.11 -9.74
C LEU A 36 -4.06 8.62 -11.15
N ALA A 37 -5.07 8.99 -11.93
CA ALA A 37 -4.86 9.65 -13.22
C ALA A 37 -4.14 11.00 -13.05
N ARG A 38 -4.55 11.79 -12.05
CA ARG A 38 -4.02 13.14 -11.81
C ARG A 38 -2.56 13.15 -11.40
N ILE A 39 -2.09 12.16 -10.66
CA ILE A 39 -0.68 12.00 -10.30
C ILE A 39 0.12 11.24 -11.36
N GLY A 40 -0.53 10.77 -12.42
CA GLY A 40 0.14 10.15 -13.56
C GLY A 40 0.57 8.71 -13.33
N ARG A 41 -0.15 7.92 -12.50
CA ARG A 41 0.17 6.50 -12.28
C ARG A 41 0.35 5.72 -13.59
N GLY A 42 -0.56 5.91 -14.55
CA GLY A 42 -0.50 5.25 -15.86
C GLY A 42 0.56 5.79 -16.83
N ARG A 43 1.42 6.74 -16.41
CA ARG A 43 2.49 7.31 -17.25
C ARG A 43 3.83 6.61 -17.10
N THR A 44 3.90 5.61 -16.24
CA THR A 44 5.10 4.83 -15.97
C THR A 44 4.72 3.37 -15.77
N ASP A 45 5.62 2.48 -16.14
CA ASP A 45 5.51 1.05 -15.84
C ASP A 45 6.06 0.72 -14.43
N ALA A 46 6.52 1.73 -13.68
CA ALA A 46 7.02 1.55 -12.33
C ALA A 46 5.87 1.19 -11.36
N THR A 47 5.99 0.03 -10.73
CA THR A 47 5.00 -0.49 -9.78
C THR A 47 5.38 -0.28 -8.31
N GLY A 48 6.56 0.29 -8.04
CA GLY A 48 7.14 0.32 -6.69
C GLY A 48 7.74 -1.03 -6.24
N ALA A 49 7.99 -1.95 -7.19
CA ALA A 49 8.75 -3.17 -6.94
C ALA A 49 10.08 -2.88 -6.20
N GLY A 50 10.37 -3.69 -5.16
CA GLY A 50 11.55 -3.55 -4.32
C GLY A 50 11.47 -2.46 -3.24
N VAL A 51 10.40 -1.66 -3.20
CA VAL A 51 10.18 -0.67 -2.15
C VAL A 51 9.39 -1.29 -1.00
N HIS A 52 9.80 -0.98 0.23
CA HIS A 52 9.04 -1.25 1.44
C HIS A 52 8.42 0.05 1.94
N VAL A 53 7.12 0.05 2.17
CA VAL A 53 6.42 1.17 2.81
C VAL A 53 5.88 0.73 4.16
N TYR A 54 6.23 1.47 5.21
CA TYR A 54 5.75 1.26 6.56
C TYR A 54 4.58 2.21 6.81
N VAL A 55 3.39 1.66 7.00
CA VAL A 55 2.18 2.43 7.31
C VAL A 55 2.00 2.41 8.82
N LEU A 56 2.11 3.58 9.47
CA LEU A 56 1.79 3.79 10.89
C LEU A 56 0.35 4.28 10.97
N ASP A 57 -0.58 3.38 11.25
CA ASP A 57 -2.02 3.71 11.29
C ASP A 57 -2.76 2.76 12.25
N SER A 58 -4.07 2.60 12.11
CA SER A 58 -4.95 1.70 12.87
C SER A 58 -4.79 0.21 12.56
N GLY A 59 -3.80 -0.17 11.75
CA GLY A 59 -3.49 -1.55 11.33
C GLY A 59 -3.67 -1.77 9.84
N ILE A 60 -3.44 -3.00 9.37
CA ILE A 60 -3.83 -3.41 8.01
C ILE A 60 -4.49 -4.79 8.08
N ASP A 61 -5.63 -4.98 7.41
CA ASP A 61 -6.16 -6.31 7.11
C ASP A 61 -5.28 -6.98 6.03
N ALA A 62 -4.29 -7.76 6.47
CA ALA A 62 -3.37 -8.47 5.58
C ALA A 62 -4.05 -9.48 4.66
N GLY A 63 -5.26 -9.95 5.01
CA GLY A 63 -6.07 -10.87 4.21
C GLY A 63 -6.83 -10.20 3.07
N HIS A 64 -6.88 -8.87 3.02
CA HIS A 64 -7.64 -8.14 2.02
C HIS A 64 -7.08 -8.38 0.60
N ALA A 65 -7.99 -8.65 -0.37
CA ALA A 65 -7.64 -9.06 -1.73
C ALA A 65 -6.74 -8.07 -2.49
N GLU A 66 -6.82 -6.77 -2.16
CA GLU A 66 -5.97 -5.71 -2.72
C GLU A 66 -4.47 -5.94 -2.44
N PHE A 67 -4.12 -6.61 -1.35
CA PHE A 67 -2.71 -6.79 -0.98
C PHE A 67 -2.11 -8.04 -1.59
N GLY A 68 -2.90 -9.10 -1.75
CA GLY A 68 -2.43 -10.34 -2.36
C GLY A 68 -1.23 -10.98 -1.66
N GLY A 69 -1.16 -10.86 -0.33
CA GLY A 69 -0.08 -11.41 0.50
C GLY A 69 1.17 -10.53 0.64
N ARG A 70 1.15 -9.30 0.13
CA ARG A 70 2.30 -8.37 0.23
C ARG A 70 2.46 -7.69 1.58
N VAL A 71 1.40 -7.69 2.37
CA VAL A 71 1.34 -7.08 3.70
C VAL A 71 1.93 -8.04 4.72
N VAL A 72 2.89 -7.55 5.48
CA VAL A 72 3.54 -8.32 6.56
C VAL A 72 3.37 -7.54 7.86
N PRO A 73 2.61 -8.08 8.83
CA PRO A 73 2.50 -7.52 10.17
C PRO A 73 3.87 -7.35 10.81
N THR A 74 4.17 -6.17 11.38
CA THR A 74 5.47 -5.92 12.04
C THR A 74 5.37 -5.44 13.48
N LEU A 75 4.63 -4.36 13.75
CA LEU A 75 4.53 -3.79 15.09
C LEU A 75 3.08 -3.42 15.40
N ASP A 76 2.68 -3.66 16.64
CA ASP A 76 1.40 -3.23 17.22
C ASP A 76 1.70 -2.37 18.45
N LEU A 77 1.41 -1.06 18.37
CA LEU A 77 1.59 -0.11 19.47
C LEU A 77 0.23 0.23 20.07
N ALA A 78 0.01 -0.29 21.27
CA ALA A 78 -1.19 0.01 22.05
C ALA A 78 -1.15 1.46 22.57
N SER A 79 -2.34 1.99 22.90
CA SER A 79 -2.50 3.37 23.38
C SER A 79 -1.82 3.66 24.72
N ASP A 80 -1.45 2.63 25.47
CA ASP A 80 -0.67 2.72 26.71
C ASP A 80 0.85 2.76 26.48
N GLY A 81 1.29 2.75 25.22
CA GLY A 81 2.69 2.76 24.81
C GLY A 81 3.33 1.37 24.75
N THR A 82 2.56 0.30 24.96
CA THR A 82 3.06 -1.07 24.82
C THR A 82 3.31 -1.40 23.36
N LEU A 83 4.56 -1.69 23.01
CA LEU A 83 4.97 -2.11 21.68
C LEU A 83 5.10 -3.64 21.63
N ILE A 84 4.39 -4.25 20.69
CA ILE A 84 4.45 -5.69 20.41
C ILE A 84 5.06 -5.86 19.03
N GLU A 85 6.14 -6.65 18.94
CA GLU A 85 6.67 -7.12 17.66
C GLU A 85 5.88 -8.36 17.22
N CYS A 86 5.31 -8.30 16.02
CA CYS A 86 4.48 -9.36 15.48
C CYS A 86 5.31 -10.60 15.16
N ARG A 87 4.79 -11.77 15.55
CA ARG A 87 5.42 -13.04 15.18
C ARG A 87 5.13 -13.36 13.71
N PRO A 88 6.05 -14.02 13.00
CA PRO A 88 5.78 -14.50 11.65
C PRO A 88 4.51 -15.38 11.62
N GLY A 89 3.56 -15.01 10.76
CA GLY A 89 2.29 -15.74 10.61
C GLY A 89 1.20 -15.38 11.62
N ASP A 90 1.44 -14.44 12.53
CA ASP A 90 0.40 -13.91 13.42
C ASP A 90 -0.47 -12.91 12.65
N SER A 91 -1.62 -13.39 12.17
CA SER A 91 -2.59 -12.58 11.42
C SER A 91 -3.42 -11.65 12.31
N ASP A 92 -3.39 -11.85 13.62
CA ASP A 92 -4.14 -11.03 14.58
C ASP A 92 -3.31 -9.86 15.10
N CYS A 93 -1.97 -9.96 15.04
CA CYS A 93 -1.07 -8.87 15.35
C CYS A 93 -1.12 -7.75 14.29
N ALA A 94 -1.15 -6.49 14.74
CA ALA A 94 -1.25 -5.31 13.88
C ALA A 94 -2.45 -5.32 12.89
N VAL A 95 -3.46 -6.17 13.16
CA VAL A 95 -4.69 -6.24 12.36
C VAL A 95 -5.48 -4.95 12.47
N ASP A 96 -6.05 -4.51 11.35
CA ASP A 96 -6.90 -3.32 11.33
C ASP A 96 -8.29 -3.63 11.90
N ARG A 97 -8.65 -2.92 12.97
CA ARG A 97 -9.99 -3.00 13.58
C ARG A 97 -10.83 -1.74 13.33
N ASN A 98 -10.28 -0.75 12.63
CA ASN A 98 -10.93 0.51 12.31
C ASN A 98 -11.30 0.61 10.83
N GLY A 99 -10.44 0.11 9.94
CA GLY A 99 -10.54 0.17 8.49
C GLY A 99 -9.72 1.30 7.86
N HIS A 100 -9.35 2.33 8.63
CA HIS A 100 -8.61 3.48 8.10
C HIS A 100 -7.23 3.08 7.56
N GLY A 101 -6.49 2.27 8.31
CA GLY A 101 -5.13 1.87 7.92
C GLY A 101 -5.12 0.95 6.69
N THR A 102 -6.13 0.09 6.56
CA THR A 102 -6.34 -0.73 5.36
C THR A 102 -6.60 0.13 4.12
N ILE A 103 -7.38 1.21 4.23
CA ILE A 103 -7.60 2.15 3.13
C ILE A 103 -6.30 2.88 2.78
N VAL A 104 -5.57 3.40 3.78
CA VAL A 104 -4.29 4.08 3.57
C VAL A 104 -3.30 3.16 2.85
N ALA A 105 -3.15 1.93 3.32
CA ALA A 105 -2.26 0.94 2.71
C ALA A 105 -2.69 0.54 1.29
N SER A 106 -4.00 0.42 1.04
CA SER A 106 -4.54 0.11 -0.28
C SER A 106 -4.27 1.23 -1.29
N LEU A 107 -4.29 2.50 -0.85
CA LEU A 107 -3.91 3.63 -1.70
C LEU A 107 -2.40 3.68 -1.96
N VAL A 108 -1.57 3.23 -1.02
CA VAL A 108 -0.12 3.14 -1.24
C VAL A 108 0.20 2.02 -2.24
N GLY A 109 -0.25 0.81 -1.96
CA GLY A 109 0.17 -0.39 -2.71
C GLY A 109 -0.89 -1.48 -2.77
N GLY A 110 -2.15 -1.13 -2.97
CA GLY A 110 -3.19 -2.06 -3.41
C GLY A 110 -3.08 -2.37 -4.90
N ARG A 111 -3.44 -3.59 -5.30
CA ARG A 111 -3.36 -4.07 -6.69
C ARG A 111 -4.19 -3.22 -7.65
N THR A 112 -5.38 -2.81 -7.21
CA THR A 112 -6.33 -2.06 -8.05
C THR A 112 -6.18 -0.58 -7.77
N TRP A 113 -6.19 -0.17 -6.50
CA TRP A 113 -6.31 1.24 -6.10
C TRP A 113 -5.01 1.92 -5.67
N GLY A 114 -3.90 1.17 -5.69
CA GLY A 114 -2.60 1.66 -5.22
C GLY A 114 -1.88 2.55 -6.22
N VAL A 115 -1.16 3.53 -5.70
CA VAL A 115 -0.18 4.32 -6.46
C VAL A 115 0.95 3.41 -6.98
N ALA A 116 1.42 2.49 -6.13
CA ALA A 116 2.47 1.50 -6.40
C ALA A 116 1.88 0.07 -6.35
N PRO A 117 1.15 -0.36 -7.39
CA PRO A 117 0.38 -1.59 -7.38
C PRO A 117 1.22 -2.86 -7.28
#